data_AF-A0A373NI61-F1
#
_entry.id   AF-A0A373NI61-F1
#
_cell.length_a   1.000
_cell.length_b   1.000
_cell.length_c   1.000
_cell.angle_alpha   90.00
_cell.angle_beta   90.00
_cell.angle_gamma   90.00
#
_symmetry.space_group_name_H-M   'P 1'
#
loop_
_entity.id
_entity.type
_entity.pdbx_description
1 polymer ?
#
loop_
_entity_poly.entity_id
_entity_poly.type
_entity_poly.pdbx_seq_one_letter_code
_entity_poly.pdbx_strand_id
1 'polypeptide(L)'
;MIVKKMPILQGFPDFETVKNLSGNGENQVDFAPLFYDIETTGLGRNSSFLYMIGAVCYEGNEGWQLYQWLAPDFREEKQLLEVFSEFLKKFTCTVQYNGDAFDQPYLQARLAFHELPDPFEGLPSIDLYKILRPLKGFLKLPGLKQEQMEAFLGEHKRVYCNGGDCIRIYKKYMSRREQTDLDIVMGHNMEDLLGLGDVFKMMGYLSLKSGDFQANGADFDEENLILQLKLPYTLPAAFSNRTEEFYITGQENLVSVLTCPVNGRIRQYYSDYKHYDYLPGEDMAVPKSISKFMEKGLKQSATRDTCYTWFPCSEEFLQNSEKQRQYLVHTMEYLFWKLK
;
A
#
# COMPACT_ATOMS: atom_id res chain seq x y z
N MET A 1 -33.28 2.01 -9.99
CA MET A 1 -31.87 1.70 -9.67
C MET A 1 -31.70 0.20 -9.59
N ILE A 2 -30.65 -0.34 -10.20
CA ILE A 2 -30.30 -1.77 -10.08
C ILE A 2 -29.44 -1.94 -8.84
N VAL A 3 -29.80 -2.87 -7.96
CA VAL A 3 -29.08 -3.15 -6.73
C VAL A 3 -28.70 -4.63 -6.70
N LYS A 4 -27.44 -4.91 -6.43
CA LYS A 4 -26.91 -6.26 -6.27
C LYS A 4 -26.18 -6.34 -4.93
N LYS A 5 -26.52 -7.36 -4.13
CA LYS A 5 -25.77 -7.79 -2.95
C LYS A 5 -25.31 -9.22 -3.20
N MET A 6 -24.05 -9.53 -2.97
CA MET A 6 -23.54 -10.90 -3.03
C MET A 6 -22.44 -11.14 -1.99
N PRO A 7 -22.37 -12.35 -1.41
CA PRO A 7 -21.27 -12.71 -0.52
C PRO A 7 -19.96 -12.87 -1.28
N ILE A 8 -18.86 -12.44 -0.68
CA ILE A 8 -17.50 -12.73 -1.16
C ILE A 8 -16.96 -13.92 -0.38
N LEU A 9 -16.87 -15.07 -1.05
CA LEU A 9 -16.50 -16.33 -0.42
C LEU A 9 -14.99 -16.62 -0.44
N GLN A 10 -14.26 -15.97 -1.34
CA GLN A 10 -12.81 -16.13 -1.53
C GLN A 10 -12.22 -14.91 -2.25
N GLY A 11 -10.90 -14.78 -2.27
CA GLY A 11 -10.21 -13.74 -3.03
C GLY A 11 -10.30 -12.34 -2.42
N PHE A 12 -10.56 -12.24 -1.12
CA PHE A 12 -10.54 -10.98 -0.37
C PHE A 12 -9.82 -11.23 0.97
N PRO A 13 -9.04 -10.26 1.50
CA PRO A 13 -8.38 -10.41 2.78
C PRO A 13 -9.39 -10.70 3.89
N ASP A 14 -9.05 -11.59 4.82
CA ASP A 14 -9.89 -11.81 5.99
C ASP A 14 -9.98 -10.53 6.84
N PHE A 15 -11.04 -10.44 7.65
CA PHE A 15 -11.33 -9.23 8.43
C PHE A 15 -10.22 -8.89 9.43
N GLU A 16 -9.57 -9.89 10.04
CA GLU A 16 -8.48 -9.67 10.99
C GLU A 16 -7.24 -9.13 10.28
N THR A 17 -6.92 -9.62 9.08
CA THR A 17 -5.87 -9.04 8.23
C THR A 17 -6.16 -7.56 7.93
N VAL A 18 -7.40 -7.21 7.55
CA VAL A 18 -7.79 -5.82 7.29
C VAL A 18 -7.65 -4.94 8.54
N LYS A 19 -8.14 -5.43 9.68
CA LYS A 19 -8.07 -4.73 10.97
C LYS A 19 -6.64 -4.48 11.41
N ASN A 20 -5.78 -5.50 11.33
CA ASN A 20 -4.39 -5.43 11.75
C ASN A 20 -3.57 -4.48 10.88
N LEU A 21 -3.65 -4.62 9.55
CA LEU A 21 -2.90 -3.77 8.63
C LEU A 21 -3.37 -2.30 8.63
N SER A 22 -4.61 -2.04 9.07
CA SER A 22 -5.13 -0.68 9.25
C SER A 22 -4.67 -0.01 10.56
N GLY A 23 -3.88 -0.70 11.40
CA GLY A 23 -3.43 -0.19 12.70
C GLY A 23 -4.48 -0.26 13.81
N ASN A 24 -5.55 -1.04 13.62
CA ASN A 24 -6.68 -1.17 14.56
C ASN A 24 -6.65 -2.50 15.34
N GLY A 25 -5.45 -3.07 15.55
CA GLY A 25 -5.25 -4.34 16.27
C GLY A 25 -5.72 -4.32 17.73
N GLU A 26 -6.20 -5.47 18.20
CA GLU A 26 -6.75 -5.91 19.52
C GLU A 26 -7.64 -4.95 20.36
N ASN A 27 -7.64 -3.63 20.15
CA ASN A 27 -8.21 -2.64 21.07
C ASN A 27 -9.27 -1.70 20.46
N GLN A 28 -9.57 -1.79 19.15
CA GLN A 28 -10.69 -1.04 18.56
C GLN A 28 -11.94 -1.91 18.41
N VAL A 29 -12.97 -1.55 19.18
CA VAL A 29 -14.28 -2.24 19.21
C VAL A 29 -15.15 -1.83 18.01
N ASP A 30 -14.91 -0.65 17.42
CA ASP A 30 -15.80 -0.05 16.41
C ASP A 30 -15.21 -0.05 14.97
N PHE A 31 -14.23 -0.89 14.66
CA PHE A 31 -13.64 -0.89 13.31
C PHE A 31 -14.61 -1.45 12.25
N ALA A 32 -15.13 -0.58 11.39
CA ALA A 32 -16.02 -0.92 10.29
C ALA A 32 -15.50 -0.29 8.98
N PRO A 33 -14.62 -0.99 8.21
CA PRO A 33 -14.07 -0.48 6.96
C PRO A 33 -15.06 -0.64 5.80
N LEU A 34 -15.13 0.37 4.95
CA LEU A 34 -15.82 0.33 3.66
C LEU A 34 -14.82 0.46 2.51
N PHE A 35 -14.62 -0.61 1.77
CA PHE A 35 -13.94 -0.55 0.48
C PHE A 35 -14.93 -0.07 -0.57
N TYR A 36 -14.59 0.88 -1.41
CA TYR A 36 -15.49 1.28 -2.49
C TYR A 36 -14.75 1.81 -3.72
N ASP A 37 -15.44 1.75 -4.86
CA ASP A 37 -15.00 2.22 -6.16
C ASP A 37 -16.22 2.79 -6.93
N ILE A 38 -15.99 3.79 -7.78
CA ILE A 38 -17.04 4.43 -8.56
C ILE A 38 -16.83 4.28 -10.06
N GLU A 39 -17.94 4.18 -10.78
CA GLU A 39 -17.94 4.24 -12.23
C GLU A 39 -18.67 5.47 -12.75
N THR A 40 -18.03 6.14 -13.71
CA THR A 40 -18.46 7.44 -14.22
C THR A 40 -18.43 7.46 -15.74
N THR A 41 -19.27 8.28 -16.35
CA THR A 41 -19.30 8.42 -17.82
C THR A 41 -18.16 9.28 -18.39
N GLY A 42 -17.21 9.69 -17.54
CA GLY A 42 -16.04 10.49 -17.85
C GLY A 42 -15.38 11.07 -16.59
N LEU A 43 -14.16 11.58 -16.72
CA LEU A 43 -13.34 12.05 -15.58
C LEU A 43 -13.76 13.42 -15.01
N GLY A 44 -14.53 14.21 -15.77
CA GLY A 44 -14.90 15.56 -15.38
C GLY A 44 -16.11 15.59 -14.47
N ARG A 45 -15.92 15.65 -13.14
CA ARG A 45 -16.99 15.65 -12.11
C ARG A 45 -18.17 16.61 -12.33
N ASN A 46 -17.97 17.69 -13.07
CA ASN A 46 -19.02 18.69 -13.38
C ASN A 46 -19.70 18.45 -14.74
N SER A 47 -19.16 17.56 -15.57
CA SER A 47 -19.56 17.34 -16.97
C SER A 47 -19.88 15.87 -17.29
N SER A 48 -19.75 14.97 -16.33
CA SER A 48 -20.10 13.55 -16.44
C SER A 48 -21.04 13.13 -15.32
N PHE A 49 -21.62 11.95 -15.50
CA PHE A 49 -22.56 11.31 -14.59
C PHE A 49 -21.90 10.13 -13.88
N LEU A 50 -22.12 10.04 -12.58
CA LEU A 50 -21.93 8.82 -11.80
C LEU A 50 -22.99 7.81 -12.20
N TYR A 51 -22.60 6.58 -12.56
CA TYR A 51 -23.56 5.55 -12.90
C TYR A 51 -23.47 4.29 -12.05
N MET A 52 -22.38 4.06 -11.33
CA MET A 52 -22.31 2.97 -10.38
C MET A 52 -21.45 3.33 -9.19
N ILE A 53 -21.86 2.87 -8.02
CA ILE A 53 -21.00 2.75 -6.86
C ILE A 53 -20.97 1.27 -6.48
N GLY A 54 -19.78 0.72 -6.37
CA GLY A 54 -19.57 -0.59 -5.79
C GLY A 54 -18.91 -0.46 -4.42
N ALA A 55 -19.23 -1.36 -3.51
CA ALA A 55 -18.73 -1.34 -2.15
C ALA A 55 -18.54 -2.75 -1.59
N VAL A 56 -17.50 -2.95 -0.78
CA VAL A 56 -17.27 -4.17 0.00
C VAL A 56 -17.19 -3.82 1.48
N CYS A 57 -18.01 -4.49 2.28
CA CYS A 57 -18.03 -4.32 3.73
C CYS A 57 -18.17 -5.66 4.46
N TYR A 58 -17.73 -5.71 5.71
CA TYR A 58 -17.85 -6.89 6.56
C TYR A 58 -19.15 -6.84 7.36
N GLU A 59 -19.96 -7.88 7.26
CA GLU A 59 -21.21 -8.03 7.99
C GLU A 59 -21.12 -9.22 8.94
N GLY A 60 -20.52 -9.02 10.13
CA GLY A 60 -20.46 -9.96 11.26
C GLY A 60 -20.61 -11.46 10.94
N ASN A 61 -21.86 -11.95 10.87
CA ASN A 61 -22.20 -13.35 10.66
C ASN A 61 -22.20 -13.81 9.18
N GLU A 62 -22.32 -12.88 8.23
CA GLU A 62 -22.38 -13.12 6.78
C GLU A 62 -21.01 -12.95 6.09
N GLY A 63 -20.01 -12.42 6.80
CA GLY A 63 -18.68 -12.17 6.25
C GLY A 63 -18.65 -10.98 5.29
N TRP A 64 -17.72 -10.99 4.34
CA TRP A 64 -17.59 -9.92 3.34
C TRP A 64 -18.75 -9.92 2.34
N GLN A 65 -19.35 -8.75 2.12
CA GLN A 65 -20.46 -8.55 1.20
C GLN A 65 -20.10 -7.49 0.17
N LEU A 66 -20.30 -7.81 -1.10
CA LEU A 66 -20.22 -6.88 -2.22
C LEU A 66 -21.61 -6.30 -2.50
N TYR A 67 -21.69 -4.98 -2.49
CA TYR A 67 -22.83 -4.17 -2.90
C TYR A 67 -22.51 -3.44 -4.20
N GLN A 68 -23.45 -3.42 -5.13
CA GLN A 68 -23.36 -2.60 -6.34
C GLN A 68 -24.70 -1.89 -6.55
N TRP A 69 -24.65 -0.57 -6.65
CA TRP A 69 -25.80 0.26 -7.01
C TRP A 69 -25.52 0.88 -8.37
N LEU A 70 -26.25 0.45 -9.39
CA LEU A 70 -26.12 0.95 -10.76
C LEU A 70 -27.35 1.77 -11.15
N ALA A 71 -27.12 2.98 -11.64
CA ALA A 71 -28.11 3.85 -12.24
C ALA A 71 -28.24 3.50 -13.74
N PRO A 72 -29.35 2.87 -14.19
CA PRO A 72 -29.58 2.62 -15.61
C PRO A 72 -29.96 3.91 -16.37
N ASP A 73 -30.20 5.02 -15.69
CA ASP A 73 -30.56 6.31 -16.29
C ASP A 73 -29.91 7.45 -15.50
N PHE A 74 -29.49 8.52 -16.19
CA PHE A 74 -28.84 9.68 -15.55
C PHE A 74 -29.75 10.38 -14.52
N ARG A 75 -31.07 10.24 -14.65
CA ARG A 75 -32.05 10.78 -13.69
C ARG A 75 -31.99 10.09 -12.32
N GLU A 76 -31.37 8.92 -12.23
CA GLU A 76 -31.26 8.14 -11.00
C GLU A 76 -29.99 8.44 -10.20
N GLU A 77 -29.10 9.31 -10.71
CA GLU A 77 -27.86 9.67 -10.02
C GLU A 77 -28.12 10.24 -8.61
N LYS A 78 -29.14 11.09 -8.45
CA LYS A 78 -29.52 11.63 -7.14
C LYS A 78 -29.89 10.52 -6.16
N GLN A 79 -30.72 9.57 -6.60
CA GLN A 79 -31.12 8.43 -5.78
C GLN A 79 -29.93 7.54 -5.41
N LEU A 80 -29.00 7.33 -6.34
CA LEU A 80 -27.75 6.59 -6.09
C LEU A 80 -26.92 7.25 -4.99
N LEU A 81 -26.75 8.58 -5.06
CA LEU A 81 -26.01 9.34 -4.04
C LEU A 81 -26.70 9.32 -2.68
N GLU A 82 -28.02 9.46 -2.62
CA GLU A 82 -28.79 9.39 -1.38
C GLU A 82 -28.63 8.02 -0.70
N VAL A 83 -28.78 6.93 -1.47
CA VAL A 83 -28.65 5.56 -0.95
C VAL A 83 -27.23 5.27 -0.46
N PHE A 84 -26.21 5.68 -1.22
CA PHE A 84 -24.83 5.49 -0.79
C PHE A 84 -24.48 6.35 0.43
N SER A 85 -24.96 7.59 0.50
CA SER A 85 -24.75 8.47 1.66
C SER A 85 -25.34 7.89 2.95
N GLU A 86 -26.54 7.30 2.87
CA GLU A 86 -27.14 6.60 4.00
C GLU A 86 -26.38 5.32 4.37
N PHE A 87 -25.90 4.59 3.36
CA PHE A 87 -25.08 3.39 3.57
C PHE A 87 -23.76 3.70 4.29
N LEU A 88 -23.11 4.80 3.91
CA LEU A 88 -21.81 5.23 4.42
C LEU A 88 -21.79 5.48 5.94
N LYS A 89 -22.92 5.90 6.52
CA LYS A 89 -23.06 6.23 7.95
C LYS A 89 -22.72 5.09 8.92
N LYS A 90 -22.68 3.84 8.42
CA LYS A 90 -22.40 2.65 9.21
C LYS A 90 -20.91 2.40 9.43
N PHE A 91 -20.05 3.11 8.72
CA PHE A 91 -18.62 2.81 8.62
C PHE A 91 -17.78 3.85 9.33
N THR A 92 -16.62 3.41 9.82
CA THR A 92 -15.68 4.25 10.56
C THR A 92 -14.49 4.70 9.73
N CYS A 93 -14.30 4.11 8.55
CA CYS A 93 -13.31 4.55 7.57
C CYS A 93 -13.65 4.01 6.18
N THR A 94 -13.10 4.64 5.15
CA THR A 94 -13.16 4.16 3.78
C THR A 94 -11.79 3.68 3.30
N VAL A 95 -11.78 2.75 2.35
CA VAL A 95 -10.58 2.25 1.67
C VAL A 95 -10.80 2.37 0.17
N GLN A 96 -9.87 3.04 -0.52
CA GLN A 96 -9.96 3.27 -1.96
C GLN A 96 -8.57 3.23 -2.60
N TYR A 97 -8.52 3.07 -3.93
CA TYR A 97 -7.29 3.23 -4.69
C TYR A 97 -7.27 4.60 -5.36
N ASN A 98 -6.43 5.53 -4.89
CA ASN A 98 -6.37 6.90 -5.40
C ASN A 98 -7.68 7.69 -5.22
N GLY A 99 -8.51 7.28 -4.26
CA GLY A 99 -9.85 7.85 -4.01
C GLY A 99 -9.84 9.30 -3.52
N ASP A 100 -8.79 9.72 -2.82
CA ASP A 100 -8.63 11.12 -2.38
C ASP A 100 -8.42 12.08 -3.56
N ALA A 101 -7.91 11.57 -4.68
CA ALA A 101 -7.66 12.38 -5.88
C ALA A 101 -8.84 12.35 -6.86
N PHE A 102 -9.64 11.28 -6.84
CA PHE A 102 -10.71 11.06 -7.81
C PHE A 102 -12.07 10.77 -7.16
N ASP A 103 -12.29 9.58 -6.61
CA ASP A 103 -13.59 9.05 -6.21
C ASP A 103 -14.33 9.95 -5.23
N GLN A 104 -13.72 10.26 -4.08
CA GLN A 104 -14.35 11.10 -3.06
C GLN A 104 -14.58 12.53 -3.57
N PRO A 105 -13.60 13.23 -4.16
CA PRO A 105 -13.82 14.55 -4.75
C PRO A 105 -14.87 14.57 -5.88
N TYR A 106 -15.04 13.45 -6.60
CA TYR A 106 -16.08 13.30 -7.61
C TYR A 106 -17.45 13.21 -6.94
N LEU A 107 -17.61 12.30 -5.97
CA LEU A 107 -18.86 12.14 -5.21
C LEU A 107 -19.28 13.43 -4.52
N GLN A 108 -18.36 14.13 -3.84
CA GLN A 108 -18.63 15.41 -3.18
C GLN A 108 -19.14 16.48 -4.16
N ALA A 109 -18.57 16.55 -5.38
CA ALA A 109 -19.04 17.49 -6.39
C ALA A 109 -20.44 17.13 -6.92
N ARG A 110 -20.74 15.83 -7.09
CA ARG A 110 -22.10 15.39 -7.49
C ARG A 110 -23.13 15.59 -6.37
N LEU A 111 -22.75 15.35 -5.11
CA LEU A 111 -23.58 15.66 -3.94
C LEU A 111 -23.93 17.14 -3.89
N ALA A 112 -22.93 18.01 -4.01
CA ALA A 112 -23.12 19.47 -4.05
C ALA A 112 -24.02 19.90 -5.22
N PHE A 113 -23.86 19.31 -6.41
CA PHE A 113 -24.72 19.57 -7.57
C PHE A 113 -26.19 19.22 -7.32
N HIS A 114 -26.47 18.15 -6.56
CA HIS A 114 -27.82 17.71 -6.20
C HIS A 114 -28.34 18.31 -4.88
N GLU A 115 -27.60 19.25 -4.28
CA GLU A 115 -27.89 19.89 -3.00
C GLU A 115 -28.02 18.88 -1.84
N LEU A 116 -27.19 17.82 -1.87
CA LEU A 116 -27.13 16.78 -0.84
C LEU A 116 -26.00 17.06 0.16
N PRO A 117 -26.16 16.68 1.44
CA PRO A 117 -25.10 16.83 2.45
C PRO A 117 -23.89 15.94 2.12
N ASP A 118 -22.71 16.37 2.56
CA ASP A 118 -21.47 15.60 2.43
C ASP A 118 -21.40 14.51 3.52
N PRO A 119 -21.46 13.21 3.18
CA PRO A 119 -21.40 12.14 4.17
C PRO A 119 -19.96 11.77 4.58
N PHE A 120 -18.93 12.38 3.97
CA PHE A 120 -17.52 12.09 4.23
C PHE A 120 -16.91 12.98 5.34
N GLU A 121 -17.65 13.98 5.85
CA GLU A 121 -17.15 14.86 6.89
C GLU A 121 -16.77 14.06 8.15
N GLY A 122 -15.49 14.17 8.56
CA GLY A 122 -14.96 13.44 9.71
C GLY A 122 -14.71 11.95 9.49
N LEU A 123 -14.95 11.41 8.29
CA LEU A 123 -14.70 10.01 7.95
C LEU A 123 -13.28 9.83 7.38
N PRO A 124 -12.37 9.11 8.07
CA PRO A 124 -11.01 8.86 7.56
C PRO A 124 -11.01 8.02 6.28
N SER A 125 -10.16 8.39 5.32
CA SER A 125 -9.88 7.60 4.13
C SER A 125 -8.48 6.95 4.18
N ILE A 126 -8.43 5.68 3.79
CA ILE A 126 -7.23 4.89 3.54
C ILE A 126 -7.02 4.84 2.02
N ASP A 127 -6.23 5.77 1.49
CA ASP A 127 -5.85 5.80 0.08
C ASP A 127 -4.61 4.92 -0.18
N LEU A 128 -4.83 3.75 -0.76
CA LEU A 128 -3.78 2.76 -1.02
C LEU A 128 -2.72 3.25 -2.01
N TYR A 129 -3.07 4.10 -2.98
CA TYR A 129 -2.08 4.65 -3.92
C TYR A 129 -1.01 5.47 -3.19
N LYS A 130 -1.44 6.30 -2.23
CA LYS A 130 -0.53 7.14 -1.44
C LYS A 130 0.30 6.30 -0.46
N ILE A 131 -0.35 5.37 0.23
CA ILE A 131 0.26 4.53 1.26
C ILE A 131 1.30 3.59 0.65
N LEU A 132 1.00 2.97 -0.49
CA LEU A 132 1.85 1.95 -1.12
C LEU A 132 2.92 2.53 -2.05
N ARG A 133 2.90 3.84 -2.33
CA ARG A 133 3.91 4.52 -3.16
C ARG A 133 5.37 4.17 -2.82
N PRO A 134 5.79 4.05 -1.55
CA PRO A 134 7.16 3.67 -1.19
C PRO A 134 7.57 2.28 -1.69
N LEU A 135 6.61 1.40 -2.02
CA LEU A 135 6.90 0.05 -2.48
C LEU A 135 7.29 -0.03 -3.96
N LYS A 136 7.12 1.04 -4.75
CA LYS A 136 7.34 1.01 -6.20
C LYS A 136 8.73 0.49 -6.56
N GLY A 137 9.79 1.22 -6.20
CA GLY A 137 11.15 0.77 -6.48
C GLY A 137 11.56 -0.41 -5.60
N PHE A 138 11.08 -0.46 -4.35
CA PHE A 138 11.44 -1.50 -3.37
C PHE A 138 11.05 -2.91 -3.84
N LEU A 139 9.86 -3.06 -4.42
CA LEU A 139 9.36 -4.31 -4.99
C LEU A 139 9.57 -4.42 -6.51
N LYS A 140 10.28 -3.46 -7.13
CA LYS A 140 10.49 -3.37 -8.59
C LYS A 140 9.19 -3.38 -9.41
N LEU A 141 8.17 -2.69 -8.92
CA LEU A 141 6.88 -2.62 -9.58
C LEU A 141 7.00 -1.81 -10.90
N PRO A 142 6.40 -2.27 -12.01
CA PRO A 142 6.46 -1.56 -13.29
C PRO A 142 5.71 -0.21 -13.24
N GLY A 143 4.80 -0.04 -12.29
CA GLY A 143 4.07 1.18 -12.03
C GLY A 143 3.20 1.06 -10.79
N LEU A 144 2.32 2.04 -10.59
CA LEU A 144 1.42 2.15 -9.43
C LEU A 144 -0.04 2.26 -9.89
N LYS A 145 -0.38 1.70 -11.05
CA LYS A 145 -1.80 1.46 -11.37
C LYS A 145 -2.26 0.21 -10.63
N GLN A 146 -3.52 0.14 -10.22
CA GLN A 146 -4.04 -0.99 -9.43
C GLN A 146 -3.77 -2.33 -10.13
N GLU A 147 -4.00 -2.40 -11.45
CA GLU A 147 -3.78 -3.61 -12.24
C GLU A 147 -2.31 -4.03 -12.30
N GLN A 148 -1.38 -3.08 -12.16
CA GLN A 148 0.06 -3.37 -12.08
C GLN A 148 0.47 -3.90 -10.70
N MET A 149 -0.21 -3.44 -9.64
CA MET A 149 -0.04 -3.96 -8.28
C MET A 149 -0.59 -5.39 -8.19
N GLU A 150 -1.78 -5.63 -8.73
CA GLU A 150 -2.41 -6.96 -8.85
C GLU A 150 -1.53 -7.93 -9.63
N ALA A 151 -0.99 -7.50 -10.78
CA ALA A 151 -0.11 -8.34 -11.60
C ALA A 151 1.16 -8.79 -10.85
N PHE A 152 1.68 -7.97 -9.93
CA PHE A 152 2.80 -8.36 -9.07
C PHE A 152 2.41 -9.45 -8.06
N LEU A 153 1.18 -9.43 -7.56
CA LEU A 153 0.66 -10.44 -6.65
C LEU A 153 0.43 -11.79 -7.34
N GLY A 154 0.40 -11.82 -8.67
CA GLY A 154 0.12 -13.04 -9.45
C GLY A 154 -1.35 -13.48 -9.37
N GLU A 155 -2.19 -12.66 -8.75
CA GLU A 155 -3.60 -12.94 -8.52
C GLU A 155 -4.44 -12.31 -9.65
N HIS A 156 -5.34 -13.13 -10.21
CA HIS A 156 -6.44 -12.78 -11.10
C HIS A 156 -6.11 -12.11 -12.45
N LYS A 157 -6.42 -12.85 -13.52
CA LYS A 157 -6.52 -12.27 -14.86
C LYS A 157 -7.92 -11.66 -15.02
N ARG A 158 -8.00 -10.33 -15.06
CA ARG A 158 -9.22 -9.58 -15.40
C ARG A 158 -9.81 -10.07 -16.73
N VAL A 159 -11.11 -10.36 -16.76
CA VAL A 159 -11.81 -10.95 -17.92
C VAL A 159 -12.88 -10.04 -18.52
N TYR A 160 -13.26 -8.96 -17.84
CA TYR A 160 -14.27 -8.04 -18.34
C TYR A 160 -13.63 -6.98 -19.26
N CYS A 161 -13.63 -5.72 -18.85
CA CYS A 161 -13.12 -4.61 -19.65
C CYS A 161 -12.12 -3.78 -18.85
N ASN A 162 -11.44 -2.86 -19.53
CA ASN A 162 -10.70 -1.79 -18.85
C ASN A 162 -11.63 -0.56 -18.67
N GLY A 163 -11.26 0.36 -17.79
CA GLY A 163 -12.09 1.54 -17.50
C GLY A 163 -12.43 2.40 -18.73
N GLY A 164 -11.53 2.48 -19.72
CA GLY A 164 -11.80 3.21 -20.97
C GLY A 164 -12.91 2.58 -21.81
N ASP A 165 -12.96 1.25 -21.85
CA ASP A 165 -14.00 0.49 -22.51
C ASP A 165 -15.31 0.46 -21.69
N CYS A 166 -15.23 0.47 -20.35
CA CYS A 166 -16.39 0.44 -19.45
C CYS A 166 -17.38 1.58 -19.75
N ILE A 167 -16.87 2.80 -19.97
CA ILE A 167 -17.68 3.97 -20.36
C ILE A 167 -18.46 3.73 -21.66
N ARG A 168 -17.80 3.14 -22.68
CA ARG A 168 -18.42 2.86 -23.97
C ARG A 168 -19.51 1.80 -23.84
N ILE A 169 -19.25 0.77 -23.04
CA ILE A 169 -20.17 -0.34 -22.82
C ILE A 169 -21.39 0.14 -22.03
N TYR A 170 -21.20 0.97 -20.99
CA TYR A 170 -22.32 1.56 -20.26
C TYR A 170 -23.21 2.43 -21.16
N LYS A 171 -22.62 3.28 -22.02
CA LYS A 171 -23.40 4.07 -23.00
C LYS A 171 -24.18 3.19 -23.97
N LYS A 172 -23.59 2.06 -24.40
CA LYS A 172 -24.29 1.06 -25.23
C LYS A 172 -25.45 0.42 -24.45
N TYR A 173 -25.23 0.02 -23.20
CA TYR A 173 -26.26 -0.49 -22.30
C TYR A 173 -27.43 0.49 -22.16
N MET A 174 -27.16 1.79 -21.94
CA MET A 174 -28.23 2.80 -21.83
C MET A 174 -29.13 2.85 -23.07
N SER A 175 -28.59 2.59 -24.26
CA SER A 175 -29.33 2.67 -25.52
C SER A 175 -30.11 1.39 -25.87
N ARG A 176 -29.57 0.21 -25.54
CA ARG A 176 -30.12 -1.09 -25.99
C ARG A 176 -30.67 -1.97 -24.88
N ARG A 177 -30.29 -1.69 -23.62
CA ARG A 177 -30.68 -2.48 -22.43
C ARG A 177 -30.30 -3.96 -22.51
N GLU A 178 -29.18 -4.26 -23.19
CA GLU A 178 -28.66 -5.63 -23.30
C GLU A 178 -28.07 -6.11 -21.98
N GLN A 179 -28.46 -7.29 -21.52
CA GLN A 179 -27.97 -7.89 -20.27
C GLN A 179 -26.45 -8.11 -20.30
N THR A 180 -25.90 -8.46 -21.46
CA THR A 180 -24.46 -8.68 -21.64
C THR A 180 -23.62 -7.44 -21.36
N ASP A 181 -24.07 -6.26 -21.79
CA ASP A 181 -23.37 -5.00 -21.52
C ASP A 181 -23.43 -4.65 -20.01
N LEU A 182 -24.57 -4.93 -19.36
CA LEU A 182 -24.74 -4.77 -17.91
C LEU A 182 -23.81 -5.68 -17.12
N ASP A 183 -23.74 -6.97 -17.49
CA ASP A 183 -22.89 -7.95 -16.85
C ASP A 183 -21.41 -7.56 -16.95
N ILE A 184 -21.00 -6.99 -18.09
CA ILE A 184 -19.61 -6.53 -18.29
C ILE A 184 -19.26 -5.35 -17.37
N VAL A 185 -20.11 -4.32 -17.30
CA VAL A 185 -19.79 -3.13 -16.47
C VAL A 185 -19.86 -3.46 -14.98
N MET A 186 -20.85 -4.25 -14.54
CA MET A 186 -20.91 -4.70 -13.14
C MET A 186 -19.76 -5.66 -12.81
N GLY A 187 -19.35 -6.49 -13.77
CA GLY A 187 -18.21 -7.38 -13.64
C GLY A 187 -16.88 -6.63 -13.48
N HIS A 188 -16.69 -5.54 -14.24
CA HIS A 188 -15.50 -4.69 -14.14
C HIS A 188 -15.32 -4.12 -12.73
N ASN A 189 -16.34 -3.41 -12.22
CA ASN A 189 -16.30 -2.83 -10.87
C ASN A 189 -16.15 -3.90 -9.77
N MET A 190 -16.71 -5.10 -9.97
CA MET A 190 -16.48 -6.22 -9.07
C MET A 190 -15.00 -6.64 -9.07
N GLU A 191 -14.36 -6.76 -10.25
CA GLU A 191 -12.93 -7.04 -10.35
C GLU A 191 -12.08 -5.94 -9.70
N ASP A 192 -12.44 -4.67 -9.87
CA ASP A 192 -11.74 -3.55 -9.22
C ASP A 192 -11.82 -3.61 -7.70
N LEU A 193 -12.98 -3.95 -7.14
CA LEU A 193 -13.15 -4.09 -5.69
C LEU A 193 -12.43 -5.30 -5.11
N LEU A 194 -12.45 -6.44 -5.82
CA LEU A 194 -11.68 -7.62 -5.39
C LEU A 194 -10.17 -7.32 -5.46
N GLY A 195 -9.72 -6.72 -6.57
CA GLY A 195 -8.35 -6.27 -6.75
C GLY A 195 -7.92 -5.24 -5.69
N LEU A 196 -8.83 -4.37 -5.25
CA LEU A 196 -8.57 -3.42 -4.16
C LEU A 196 -8.28 -4.17 -2.84
N GLY A 197 -9.01 -5.24 -2.56
CA GLY A 197 -8.72 -6.14 -1.43
C GLY A 197 -7.36 -6.85 -1.56
N ASP A 198 -7.00 -7.26 -2.77
CA ASP A 198 -5.67 -7.85 -3.02
C ASP A 198 -4.54 -6.87 -2.78
N VAL A 199 -4.66 -5.67 -3.35
CA VAL A 199 -3.68 -4.59 -3.19
C VAL A 199 -3.60 -4.14 -1.74
N PHE A 200 -4.68 -4.18 -0.97
CA PHE A 200 -4.67 -3.88 0.45
C PHE A 200 -3.68 -4.78 1.22
N LYS A 201 -3.57 -6.08 0.89
CA LYS A 201 -2.60 -6.99 1.52
C LYS A 201 -1.15 -6.51 1.37
N MET A 202 -0.84 -5.68 0.37
CA MET A 202 0.50 -5.11 0.18
C MET A 202 0.92 -4.15 1.30
N MET A 203 -0.02 -3.69 2.14
CA MET A 203 0.33 -2.96 3.37
C MET A 203 1.25 -3.78 4.28
N GLY A 204 1.21 -5.12 4.21
CA GLY A 204 2.12 -5.98 4.96
C GLY A 204 3.61 -5.73 4.68
N TYR A 205 3.98 -5.32 3.45
CA TYR A 205 5.37 -4.95 3.13
C TYR A 205 5.83 -3.70 3.88
N LEU A 206 4.92 -2.82 4.30
CA LEU A 206 5.27 -1.58 5.02
C LEU A 206 5.71 -1.85 6.46
N SER A 207 5.49 -3.04 7.00
CA SER A 207 6.04 -3.48 8.29
C SER A 207 7.57 -3.43 8.30
N LEU A 208 8.21 -3.70 7.15
CA LEU A 208 9.66 -3.52 6.96
C LEU A 208 10.08 -2.06 7.15
N LYS A 209 9.26 -1.12 6.66
CA LYS A 209 9.54 0.31 6.74
C LYS A 209 9.28 0.89 8.13
N SER A 210 8.27 0.41 8.83
CA SER A 210 7.93 0.86 10.19
C SER A 210 8.81 0.22 11.27
N GLY A 211 9.62 -0.79 10.92
CA GLY A 211 10.39 -1.54 11.90
C GLY A 211 9.55 -2.54 12.69
N ASP A 212 8.36 -2.90 12.20
CA ASP A 212 7.47 -3.87 12.83
C ASP A 212 7.82 -5.30 12.39
N PHE A 213 8.92 -5.80 12.95
CA PHE A 213 9.45 -7.14 12.70
C PHE A 213 10.37 -7.58 13.84
N GLN A 214 10.60 -8.88 13.92
CA GLN A 214 11.55 -9.48 14.86
C GLN A 214 12.82 -9.91 14.11
N ALA A 215 13.99 -9.71 14.70
CA ALA A 215 15.20 -10.35 14.19
C ALA A 215 15.08 -11.87 14.40
N ASN A 216 15.42 -12.64 13.39
CA ASN A 216 15.30 -14.10 13.35
C ASN A 216 16.66 -14.80 13.24
N GLY A 217 17.74 -14.09 13.56
CA GLY A 217 19.10 -14.61 13.56
C GLY A 217 19.98 -14.03 12.46
N ALA A 218 21.26 -14.37 12.55
CA ALA A 218 22.31 -14.00 11.63
C ALA A 218 23.18 -15.22 11.34
N ASP A 219 23.61 -15.39 10.10
CA ASP A 219 24.50 -16.48 9.69
C ASP A 219 25.49 -15.99 8.61
N PHE A 220 26.50 -16.80 8.31
CA PHE A 220 27.43 -16.56 7.22
C PHE A 220 27.29 -17.62 6.14
N ASP A 221 27.22 -17.16 4.88
CA ASP A 221 27.37 -18.00 3.70
C ASP A 221 28.67 -17.62 2.99
N GLU A 222 29.71 -18.41 3.24
CA GLU A 222 31.09 -18.18 2.82
C GLU A 222 31.61 -16.78 3.20
N GLU A 223 31.43 -15.79 2.33
CA GLU A 223 31.87 -14.41 2.49
C GLU A 223 30.73 -13.42 2.82
N ASN A 224 29.47 -13.87 2.79
CA ASN A 224 28.30 -13.02 2.98
C ASN A 224 27.71 -13.19 4.37
N LEU A 225 27.37 -12.08 5.01
CA LEU A 225 26.51 -12.06 6.19
C LEU A 225 25.05 -12.10 5.73
N ILE A 226 24.29 -13.03 6.29
CA ILE A 226 22.84 -13.18 6.11
C ILE A 226 22.16 -12.76 7.41
N LEU A 227 21.32 -11.73 7.35
CA LEU A 227 20.46 -11.31 8.46
C LEU A 227 19.03 -11.70 8.14
N GLN A 228 18.41 -12.46 9.03
CA GLN A 228 17.02 -12.89 8.88
C GLN A 228 16.12 -12.07 9.79
N LEU A 229 14.94 -11.75 9.29
CA LEU A 229 13.86 -11.15 10.08
C LEU A 229 12.54 -11.84 9.80
N LYS A 230 11.67 -11.84 10.81
CA LYS A 230 10.35 -12.42 10.78
C LYS A 230 9.30 -11.32 10.90
N LEU A 231 8.38 -11.30 9.95
CA LEU A 231 7.25 -10.37 9.90
C LEU A 231 6.08 -10.90 10.74
N PRO A 232 5.24 -9.99 11.28
CA PRO A 232 4.00 -10.37 11.96
C PRO A 232 2.92 -10.90 11.00
N TYR A 233 3.10 -10.70 9.69
CA TYR A 233 2.15 -11.10 8.65
C TYR A 233 2.86 -11.89 7.54
N THR A 234 2.08 -12.71 6.83
CA THR A 234 2.52 -13.36 5.59
C THR A 234 2.53 -12.34 4.45
N LEU A 235 3.65 -12.22 3.76
CA LEU A 235 3.76 -11.41 2.55
C LEU A 235 2.85 -11.98 1.46
N PRO A 236 2.09 -11.13 0.74
CA PRO A 236 1.16 -11.60 -0.27
C PRO A 236 1.86 -12.11 -1.54
N ALA A 237 3.14 -11.81 -1.75
CA ALA A 237 3.97 -12.36 -2.81
C ALA A 237 5.46 -12.38 -2.38
N ALA A 238 6.25 -13.25 -3.01
CA ALA A 238 7.69 -13.22 -2.82
C ALA A 238 8.31 -12.01 -3.55
N PHE A 239 9.41 -11.48 -3.03
CA PHE A 239 10.13 -10.38 -3.68
C PHE A 239 11.64 -10.52 -3.55
N SER A 240 12.36 -9.86 -4.45
CA SER A 240 13.81 -9.67 -4.31
C SER A 240 14.29 -8.36 -4.92
N ASN A 241 15.24 -7.72 -4.25
CA ASN A 241 15.86 -6.49 -4.73
C ASN A 241 17.33 -6.38 -4.31
N ARG A 242 18.10 -5.55 -5.01
CA ARG A 242 19.50 -5.30 -4.66
C ARG A 242 19.90 -3.85 -4.83
N THR A 243 20.82 -3.46 -3.96
CA THR A 243 21.69 -2.31 -4.13
C THR A 243 23.11 -2.83 -4.41
N GLU A 244 24.11 -1.95 -4.41
CA GLU A 244 25.52 -2.37 -4.49
C GLU A 244 25.97 -3.13 -3.23
N GLU A 245 25.35 -2.88 -2.08
CA GLU A 245 25.78 -3.40 -0.78
C GLU A 245 24.87 -4.47 -0.18
N PHE A 246 23.60 -4.44 -0.55
CA PHE A 246 22.58 -5.31 0.02
C PHE A 246 21.82 -6.05 -1.06
N TYR A 247 21.57 -7.34 -0.82
CA TYR A 247 20.55 -8.11 -1.53
C TYR A 247 19.47 -8.51 -0.53
N ILE A 248 18.22 -8.18 -0.81
CA ILE A 248 17.07 -8.48 0.04
C ILE A 248 16.14 -9.45 -0.68
N THR A 249 15.65 -10.45 0.03
CA THR A 249 14.62 -11.38 -0.42
C THR A 249 13.55 -11.52 0.65
N GLY A 250 12.30 -11.75 0.26
CA GLY A 250 11.23 -12.05 1.19
C GLY A 250 10.25 -13.05 0.60
N GLN A 251 9.79 -13.97 1.43
CA GLN A 251 8.80 -14.99 1.08
C GLN A 251 8.06 -15.40 2.37
N GLU A 252 6.75 -15.59 2.26
CA GLU A 252 5.89 -15.86 3.41
C GLU A 252 6.10 -14.79 4.50
N ASN A 253 6.38 -15.15 5.75
CA ASN A 253 6.67 -14.20 6.82
C ASN A 253 8.17 -14.02 7.10
N LEU A 254 9.06 -14.47 6.21
CA LEU A 254 10.50 -14.39 6.39
C LEU A 254 11.14 -13.47 5.34
N VAL A 255 12.10 -12.68 5.79
CA VAL A 255 12.91 -11.79 4.94
C VAL A 255 14.37 -11.99 5.29
N SER A 256 15.21 -12.08 4.25
CA SER A 256 16.66 -12.20 4.38
C SER A 256 17.34 -10.99 3.74
N VAL A 257 18.32 -10.44 4.45
CA VAL A 257 19.18 -9.36 3.96
C VAL A 257 20.60 -9.88 3.93
N LEU A 258 21.17 -9.94 2.74
CA LEU A 258 22.54 -10.37 2.50
C LEU A 258 23.42 -9.14 2.26
N THR A 259 24.60 -9.13 2.87
CA THR A 259 25.64 -8.11 2.68
C THR A 259 27.03 -8.72 2.79
N CYS A 260 28.04 -8.12 2.17
CA CYS A 260 29.42 -8.59 2.22
C CYS A 260 30.24 -7.74 3.21
N PRO A 261 30.65 -8.29 4.37
CA PRO A 261 31.45 -7.54 5.34
C PRO A 261 32.86 -7.24 4.82
N VAL A 262 33.34 -6.03 5.09
CA VAL A 262 34.71 -5.60 4.78
C VAL A 262 35.51 -5.58 6.07
N ASN A 263 36.54 -6.44 6.16
CA ASN A 263 37.37 -6.61 7.37
C ASN A 263 36.52 -6.87 8.63
N GLY A 264 35.49 -7.73 8.51
CA GLY A 264 34.59 -8.10 9.61
C GLY A 264 33.62 -6.99 10.04
N ARG A 265 33.38 -5.98 9.19
CA ARG A 265 32.47 -4.86 9.46
C ARG A 265 31.55 -4.59 8.28
N ILE A 266 30.36 -4.08 8.57
CA ILE A 266 29.32 -3.69 7.60
C ILE A 266 28.95 -2.22 7.79
N ARG A 267 28.40 -1.55 6.78
CA ARG A 267 28.00 -0.14 6.94
C ARG A 267 26.61 -0.06 7.56
N GLN A 268 26.50 0.67 8.67
CA GLN A 268 25.22 1.09 9.21
C GLN A 268 24.90 2.50 8.74
N TYR A 269 23.87 2.63 7.91
CA TYR A 269 23.41 3.90 7.36
C TYR A 269 22.46 4.64 8.30
N TYR A 270 22.51 5.96 8.29
CA TYR A 270 21.62 6.82 9.08
C TYR A 270 20.79 7.72 8.17
N SER A 271 19.48 7.77 8.43
CA SER A 271 18.53 8.57 7.67
C SER A 271 18.70 10.08 7.88
N ASP A 272 19.27 10.49 9.02
CA ASP A 272 19.48 11.90 9.39
C ASP A 272 20.81 12.49 8.87
N TYR A 273 21.13 12.23 7.60
CA TYR A 273 22.38 12.65 6.97
C TYR A 273 22.69 14.16 7.05
N LYS A 274 21.68 15.01 7.22
CA LYS A 274 21.84 16.47 7.29
C LYS A 274 22.62 16.92 8.52
N HIS A 275 22.60 16.14 9.60
CA HIS A 275 23.31 16.44 10.85
C HIS A 275 24.69 15.77 10.95
N TYR A 276 25.16 15.15 9.86
CA TYR A 276 26.45 14.46 9.80
C TYR A 276 27.38 15.11 8.77
N ASP A 277 28.67 15.03 9.05
CA ASP A 277 29.73 15.19 8.06
C ASP A 277 30.35 13.81 7.79
N TYR A 278 30.75 13.55 6.56
CA TYR A 278 31.54 12.38 6.18
C TYR A 278 33.03 12.72 6.15
N LEU A 279 33.85 11.81 6.63
CA LEU A 279 35.31 11.89 6.70
C LEU A 279 35.91 10.97 5.63
N PRO A 280 36.38 11.49 4.47
CA PRO A 280 36.91 10.64 3.41
C PRO A 280 38.14 9.80 3.81
N GLY A 281 38.96 10.32 4.72
CA GLY A 281 40.15 9.60 5.21
C GLY A 281 39.81 8.41 6.11
N GLU A 282 38.68 8.46 6.81
CA GLU A 282 38.24 7.43 7.76
C GLU A 282 37.12 6.54 7.19
N ASP A 283 36.60 6.89 6.01
CA ASP A 283 35.46 6.27 5.35
C ASP A 283 34.24 6.10 6.29
N MET A 284 33.85 7.16 7.00
CA MET A 284 32.70 7.14 7.91
C MET A 284 32.09 8.53 8.14
N ALA A 285 30.84 8.53 8.57
CA ALA A 285 30.10 9.70 9.01
C ALA A 285 30.28 9.96 10.50
N VAL A 286 30.35 11.24 10.85
CA VAL A 286 30.48 11.76 12.21
C VAL A 286 29.47 12.89 12.42
N PRO A 287 28.76 12.95 13.57
CA PRO A 287 27.85 14.05 13.88
C PRO A 287 28.54 15.41 13.77
N LYS A 288 27.84 16.41 13.23
CA LYS A 288 28.34 17.78 13.11
C LYS A 288 28.73 18.42 14.44
N SER A 289 28.13 17.95 15.54
CA SER A 289 28.49 18.36 16.90
C SER A 289 29.91 17.97 17.29
N ILE A 290 30.46 16.89 16.71
CA ILE A 290 31.82 16.38 16.92
C ILE A 290 32.76 16.93 15.84
N SER A 291 32.36 16.83 14.57
CA SER A 291 33.22 17.24 13.45
C SER A 291 33.53 18.75 13.44
N LYS A 292 32.76 19.59 14.15
CA LYS A 292 32.98 21.06 14.22
C LYS A 292 34.38 21.45 14.68
N PHE A 293 35.07 20.57 15.42
CA PHE A 293 36.44 20.79 15.90
C PHE A 293 37.52 20.28 14.92
N MET A 294 37.13 19.64 13.82
CA MET A 294 38.04 19.10 12.80
C MET A 294 38.30 20.11 11.68
N GLU A 295 39.47 20.00 11.04
CA GLU A 295 39.84 20.85 9.90
C GLU A 295 38.85 20.71 8.73
N LYS A 296 38.52 21.85 8.09
CA LYS A 296 37.52 21.88 7.00
C LYS A 296 37.89 21.01 5.81
N GLY A 297 39.19 20.83 5.53
CA GLY A 297 39.66 20.01 4.40
C GLY A 297 39.51 18.49 4.61
N LEU A 298 39.30 18.05 5.86
CA LEU A 298 39.21 16.62 6.21
C LEU A 298 37.78 16.08 6.24
N LYS A 299 36.79 16.93 5.96
CA LYS A 299 35.37 16.59 6.07
C LYS A 299 34.54 17.18 4.94
N GLN A 300 33.46 16.49 4.61
CA GLN A 300 32.42 16.96 3.69
C GLN A 300 31.05 16.75 4.32
N SER A 301 30.03 17.54 3.98
CA SER A 301 28.67 17.24 4.45
C SER A 301 28.25 15.86 3.96
N ALA A 302 27.71 15.03 4.86
CA ALA A 302 27.27 13.69 4.50
C ALA A 302 26.12 13.77 3.50
N THR A 303 26.08 12.81 2.58
CA THR A 303 24.91 12.50 1.75
C THR A 303 24.23 11.26 2.32
N ARG A 304 23.09 10.86 1.78
CA ARG A 304 22.48 9.59 2.20
C ARG A 304 23.33 8.36 1.87
N ASP A 305 24.18 8.45 0.85
CA ASP A 305 25.13 7.39 0.48
C ASP A 305 26.39 7.38 1.33
N THR A 306 26.75 8.52 1.95
CA THR A 306 27.97 8.63 2.77
C THR A 306 27.67 8.77 4.26
N CYS A 307 26.40 8.78 4.67
CA CYS A 307 26.01 8.86 6.07
C CYS A 307 25.94 7.49 6.72
N TYR A 308 27.11 6.85 6.91
CA TYR A 308 27.21 5.56 7.58
C TYR A 308 28.39 5.48 8.55
N THR A 309 28.33 4.53 9.48
CA THR A 309 29.47 4.11 10.30
C THR A 309 29.77 2.63 10.09
N TRP A 310 30.99 2.20 10.41
CA TRP A 310 31.34 0.78 10.40
C TRP A 310 30.81 0.06 11.64
N PHE A 311 29.94 -0.91 11.42
CA PHE A 311 29.34 -1.76 12.44
C PHE A 311 30.06 -3.13 12.49
N PRO A 312 30.55 -3.58 13.66
CA PRO A 312 31.32 -4.81 13.75
C PRO A 312 30.45 -6.07 13.75
N CYS A 313 30.79 -7.02 12.88
CA CYS A 313 30.19 -8.36 12.82
C CYS A 313 30.80 -9.29 13.88
N SER A 314 30.77 -8.86 15.13
CA SER A 314 31.30 -9.63 16.28
C SER A 314 30.42 -10.83 16.63
N GLU A 315 30.98 -11.82 17.35
CA GLU A 315 30.20 -12.95 17.87
C GLU A 315 29.01 -12.49 18.74
N GLU A 316 29.21 -11.42 19.53
CA GLU A 316 28.15 -10.80 20.32
C GLU A 316 27.00 -10.28 19.45
N PHE A 317 27.29 -9.72 18.27
CA PHE A 317 26.26 -9.30 17.33
C PHE A 317 25.50 -10.49 16.73
N LEU A 318 26.21 -11.55 16.35
CA LEU A 318 25.60 -12.74 15.74
C LEU A 318 24.65 -13.48 16.71
N GLN A 319 24.89 -13.36 18.01
CA GLN A 319 24.08 -14.00 19.05
C GLN A 319 23.04 -13.06 19.70
N ASN A 320 22.94 -11.80 19.27
CA ASN A 320 22.08 -10.79 19.91
C ASN A 320 21.02 -10.24 18.95
N SER A 321 19.79 -10.73 19.10
CA SER A 321 18.63 -10.35 18.29
C SER A 321 18.26 -8.86 18.40
N GLU A 322 18.51 -8.23 19.55
CA GLU A 322 18.23 -6.79 19.73
C GLU A 322 19.22 -5.93 18.93
N LYS A 323 20.52 -6.26 18.95
CA LYS A 323 21.51 -5.57 18.11
C LYS A 323 21.23 -5.80 16.62
N GLN A 324 20.84 -7.01 16.24
CA GLN A 324 20.43 -7.33 14.87
C GLN A 324 19.23 -6.50 14.44
N ARG A 325 18.20 -6.41 15.28
CA ARG A 325 17.00 -5.60 15.03
C ARG A 325 17.37 -4.13 14.84
N GLN A 326 18.19 -3.56 15.73
CA GLN A 326 18.63 -2.17 15.61
C GLN A 326 19.34 -1.89 14.29
N TYR A 327 20.27 -2.77 13.90
CA TYR A 327 20.96 -2.66 12.61
C TYR A 327 19.98 -2.78 11.42
N LEU A 328 19.05 -3.74 11.49
CA LEU A 328 18.06 -3.99 10.43
C LEU A 328 17.09 -2.82 10.25
N VAL A 329 16.67 -2.13 11.32
CA VAL A 329 15.82 -0.93 11.22
C VAL A 329 16.52 0.15 10.37
N HIS A 330 17.78 0.46 10.68
CA HIS A 330 18.59 1.38 9.89
C HIS A 330 18.75 0.91 8.43
N THR A 331 18.97 -0.39 8.24
CA THR A 331 19.12 -0.98 6.91
C THR A 331 17.83 -0.87 6.09
N MET A 332 16.66 -1.13 6.69
CA MET A 332 15.37 -1.00 6.01
C MET A 332 15.08 0.45 5.62
N GLU A 333 15.33 1.42 6.52
CA GLU A 333 15.18 2.84 6.18
C GLU A 333 16.04 3.24 4.98
N TYR A 334 17.29 2.78 4.96
CA TYR A 334 18.20 3.01 3.84
C TYR A 334 17.70 2.35 2.54
N LEU A 335 17.28 1.08 2.59
CA LEU A 335 16.77 0.37 1.41
C LEU A 335 15.52 1.03 0.82
N PHE A 336 14.54 1.41 1.65
CA PHE A 336 13.35 2.15 1.22
C PHE A 336 13.67 3.53 0.64
N TRP A 337 14.82 4.10 0.99
CA TRP A 337 15.30 5.32 0.36
C TRP A 337 16.03 5.04 -0.96
N LYS A 338 16.96 4.08 -0.97
CA LYS A 338 17.86 3.80 -2.11
C LYS A 338 17.09 3.17 -3.27
N LEU A 339 16.09 2.34 -2.98
CA LEU A 339 15.26 1.63 -3.95
C LEU A 339 13.95 2.38 -4.23
N LYS A 340 13.97 3.71 -4.39
CA LYS A 340 12.75 4.50 -4.63
C LYS A 340 12.22 4.45 -6.06
#